data_AF-A0A2S9FPL9-F1
#
_entry.id   AF-A0A2S9FPL9-F1
#
_cell.length_a   1.000
_cell.length_b   1.000
_cell.length_c   1.000
_cell.angle_alpha   90.00
_cell.angle_beta   90.00
_cell.angle_gamma   90.00
#
_symmetry.space_group_name_H-M   'P 1'
#
loop_
_entity.id
_entity.type
_entity.pdbx_description
1 polymer ?
#
loop_
_entity_poly.entity_id
_entity_poly.type
_entity_poly.pdbx_seq_one_letter_code
_entity_poly.pdbx_strand_id
1 'polypeptide(L)'
;MTTTVLALGYQDNWWQILMSTFMRNALVGGTIVALAAGLIGYFVVVRNTAFAAHALAHIGLPGATGAVLVGVPVAVGLGAFCIGGALVIGALGRRAADREVATG
;
A
#
# COMPACT_ATOMS: atom_id res chain seq x y z
N MET A 1 -1.72 15.04 -37.60
CA MET A 1 -0.80 14.32 -36.68
C MET A 1 -0.29 15.21 -35.54
N THR A 2 -0.28 16.54 -35.66
CA THR A 2 0.20 17.48 -34.62
C THR A 2 -0.87 17.97 -33.64
N THR A 3 -2.17 17.85 -33.97
CA THR A 3 -3.29 18.33 -33.15
C THR A 3 -3.67 17.42 -31.97
N THR A 4 -3.36 16.12 -32.04
CA THR A 4 -3.59 15.16 -30.94
C THR A 4 -2.65 15.37 -29.76
N VAL A 5 -1.44 15.89 -29.98
CA VAL A 5 -0.45 16.13 -28.92
C VAL A 5 -0.82 17.35 -28.06
N LEU A 6 -1.39 18.39 -28.67
CA LEU A 6 -1.88 19.57 -27.96
C LEU A 6 -3.13 19.25 -27.10
N ALA A 7 -3.98 18.33 -27.56
CA ALA A 7 -5.14 17.86 -26.79
C ALA A 7 -4.79 16.99 -25.57
N LEU A 8 -3.61 16.37 -25.55
CA LEU A 8 -3.05 15.68 -24.37
C LEU A 8 -2.42 16.66 -23.37
N GLY A 9 -2.00 17.83 -23.84
CA GLY A 9 -1.18 18.77 -23.06
C GLY A 9 -1.94 19.70 -22.12
N TYR A 10 -3.22 19.98 -22.38
CA TYR A 10 -4.01 20.88 -21.54
C TYR A 10 -5.50 20.59 -21.70
N GLN A 11 -6.13 20.06 -20.65
CA GLN A 11 -7.59 19.91 -20.58
C GLN A 11 -8.19 21.14 -19.92
N ASP A 12 -8.91 21.99 -20.64
CA ASP A 12 -9.49 23.26 -20.14
C ASP A 12 -10.35 23.10 -18.86
N ASN A 13 -10.89 21.91 -18.64
CA ASN A 13 -11.70 21.50 -17.50
C ASN A 13 -10.88 20.97 -16.29
N TRP A 14 -9.56 21.16 -16.26
CA TRP A 14 -8.68 20.74 -15.15
C TRP A 14 -9.15 21.24 -13.79
N TRP A 15 -9.67 22.46 -13.71
CA TRP A 15 -10.20 23.04 -12.48
C TRP A 15 -11.43 22.28 -11.95
N GLN A 16 -12.31 21.86 -12.85
CA GLN A 16 -13.51 21.09 -12.50
C GLN A 16 -13.15 19.67 -12.08
N ILE A 17 -12.12 19.07 -12.70
CA ILE A 17 -11.60 17.75 -12.32
C ILE A 17 -11.01 17.81 -10.91
N LEU A 18 -10.27 18.87 -10.57
CA LEU A 18 -9.71 19.06 -9.23
C LEU A 18 -10.80 19.21 -8.15
N MET A 19 -11.89 19.92 -8.45
CA MET A 19 -13.01 20.10 -7.54
C MET A 19 -14.01 18.93 -7.53
N SER A 20 -13.82 17.93 -8.39
CA SER A 20 -14.69 16.75 -8.42
C SER A 20 -14.62 15.94 -7.12
N THR A 21 -15.73 15.30 -6.75
CA THR A 21 -15.82 14.46 -5.55
C THR A 21 -14.80 13.32 -5.57
N PHE A 22 -14.51 12.76 -6.75
CA PHE A 22 -13.49 11.73 -6.93
C PHE A 22 -12.09 12.25 -6.53
N MET A 23 -11.65 13.37 -7.08
CA MET A 23 -10.34 13.94 -6.78
C MET A 23 -10.24 14.34 -5.30
N ARG A 24 -11.30 14.94 -4.75
CA ARG A 24 -11.34 15.35 -3.35
C ARG A 24 -11.25 14.14 -2.40
N ASN A 25 -11.96 13.06 -2.70
CA ASN A 25 -11.87 11.82 -1.93
C ASN A 25 -10.50 11.15 -2.08
N ALA A 26 -9.91 11.15 -3.28
CA ALA A 26 -8.55 10.64 -3.51
C ALA A 26 -7.51 11.44 -2.73
N LEU A 27 -7.63 12.77 -2.68
CA LEU A 27 -6.72 13.64 -1.93
C LEU A 27 -6.83 13.41 -0.41
N VAL A 28 -8.05 13.29 0.11
CA VAL A 28 -8.30 13.00 1.54
C VAL A 28 -7.82 11.59 1.89
N GLY A 29 -8.16 10.59 1.08
CA GLY A 29 -7.70 9.22 1.29
C GLY A 29 -6.18 9.11 1.22
N GLY A 30 -5.57 9.73 0.21
CA GLY A 30 -4.13 9.74 0.01
C GLY A 30 -3.37 10.45 1.13
N THR A 31 -3.88 11.57 1.65
CA THR A 31 -3.25 12.27 2.77
C THR A 31 -3.29 11.46 4.07
N ILE A 32 -4.41 10.79 4.36
CA ILE A 32 -4.53 9.88 5.51
C ILE A 32 -3.53 8.73 5.38
N VAL A 33 -3.46 8.08 4.21
CA VAL A 33 -2.52 6.98 3.96
C VAL A 33 -1.07 7.46 4.03
N ALA A 34 -0.74 8.64 3.51
CA ALA A 34 0.60 9.21 3.55
C ALA A 34 1.08 9.45 5.00
N LEU A 35 0.20 9.99 5.86
CA LEU A 35 0.51 10.19 7.27
C LEU A 35 0.72 8.84 7.99
N ALA A 36 -0.17 7.87 7.76
CA ALA A 36 -0.05 6.53 8.35
C ALA A 36 1.23 5.82 7.89
N ALA A 37 1.52 5.83 6.59
CA ALA A 37 2.71 5.22 6.01
C ALA A 37 4.00 5.90 6.50
N GLY A 38 4.02 7.22 6.64
CA GLY A 38 5.16 7.96 7.19
C GLY A 38 5.45 7.59 8.65
N LEU A 39 4.41 7.53 9.49
CA LEU A 39 4.55 7.15 10.90
C LEU A 39 5.04 5.69 11.04
N ILE A 40 4.44 4.76 10.29
CA ILE A 40 4.81 3.34 10.31
C ILE A 40 6.23 3.16 9.75
N GLY A 41 6.57 3.85 8.67
CA GLY A 41 7.88 3.78 8.03
C GLY A 41 9.04 4.15 8.97
N TYR A 42 8.85 5.17 9.81
CA TYR A 42 9.85 5.53 10.83
C TYR A 42 10.16 4.35 11.77
N PHE A 43 9.13 3.65 12.28
CA PHE A 43 9.32 2.48 13.13
C PHE A 43 9.93 1.29 12.41
N VAL A 44 9.60 1.08 11.13
CA VAL A 44 10.17 0.01 10.30
C VAL A 44 11.68 0.20 10.15
N VAL A 45 12.12 1.43 9.90
CA VAL A 45 13.55 1.78 9.75
C VAL A 45 14.29 1.63 11.08
N VAL A 46 13.77 2.20 12.17
CA VAL A 46 14.43 2.13 13.49
C VAL A 46 14.53 0.69 14.01
N ARG A 47 13.56 -0.17 13.68
CA ARG A 47 13.57 -1.60 14.06
C ARG A 47 14.28 -2.51 13.06
N ASN A 48 14.81 -1.96 11.96
CA ASN A 48 15.44 -2.70 10.87
C ASN A 48 14.57 -3.83 10.29
N THR A 49 13.25 -3.65 10.26
CA THR A 49 12.25 -4.68 9.84
C THR A 49 11.77 -4.49 8.40
N ALA A 50 12.62 -3.90 7.54
CA ALA A 50 12.25 -3.53 6.17
C ALA A 50 11.90 -4.75 5.30
N PHE A 51 12.60 -5.87 5.49
CA PHE A 51 12.35 -7.12 4.77
C PHE A 51 10.98 -7.73 5.12
N ALA A 52 10.66 -7.80 6.41
CA ALA A 52 9.34 -8.21 6.89
C ALA A 52 8.21 -7.33 6.30
N ALA A 53 8.39 -6.01 6.26
CA ALA A 53 7.42 -5.08 5.68
C ALA A 53 7.24 -5.30 4.17
N HIS A 54 8.31 -5.58 3.44
CA HIS A 54 8.26 -5.90 2.01
C HIS A 54 7.53 -7.23 1.75
N ALA A 55 7.84 -8.27 2.53
CA ALA A 55 7.19 -9.58 2.40
C ALA A 55 5.68 -9.50 2.66
N LEU A 56 5.26 -8.69 3.64
CA LEU A 56 3.84 -8.47 3.94
C LEU A 56 3.05 -7.88 2.77
N ALA A 57 3.64 -6.95 2.02
CA ALA A 57 2.99 -6.37 0.84
C ALA A 57 2.69 -7.42 -0.23
N HIS A 58 3.61 -8.37 -0.44
CA HIS A 58 3.43 -9.49 -1.38
C HIS A 58 2.43 -10.53 -0.90
N ILE A 59 2.23 -10.67 0.42
CA ILE A 59 1.23 -11.58 1.01
C ILE A 59 -0.18 -10.95 0.94
N GLY A 60 -0.28 -9.63 1.08
CA GLY A 60 -1.57 -8.92 1.06
C GLY A 60 -2.27 -8.96 -0.31
N LEU A 61 -1.54 -8.79 -1.41
CA LEU A 61 -2.10 -8.78 -2.77
C LEU A 61 -2.84 -10.08 -3.17
N PRO A 62 -2.26 -11.28 -3.00
CA PRO A 62 -2.97 -12.54 -3.25
C PRO A 62 -4.09 -12.79 -2.23
N GLY A 63 -3.98 -12.29 -0.99
CA GLY A 63 -5.06 -12.33 0.00
C GLY A 63 -6.29 -11.50 -0.43
N ALA A 64 -6.06 -10.31 -0.99
CA ALA A 64 -7.09 -9.48 -1.60
C ALA A 64 -7.80 -10.22 -2.75
N THR A 65 -6.99 -10.79 -3.64
CA THR A 65 -7.45 -11.51 -4.83
C THR A 65 -8.23 -12.78 -4.43
N GLY A 66 -7.76 -13.50 -3.40
CA GLY A 66 -8.44 -14.66 -2.85
C GLY A 66 -9.82 -14.33 -2.28
N ALA A 67 -9.97 -13.21 -1.57
CA ALA A 67 -11.29 -12.79 -1.09
C ALA A 67 -12.25 -12.44 -2.23
N VAL A 68 -11.77 -11.79 -3.29
CA VAL A 68 -12.59 -11.53 -4.49
C VAL A 68 -13.08 -12.84 -5.11
N LEU A 69 -12.22 -13.86 -5.22
CA LEU A 69 -12.58 -15.17 -5.77
C LEU A 69 -13.62 -15.92 -4.92
N VAL A 70 -13.59 -15.75 -3.60
CA VAL A 70 -14.56 -16.36 -2.67
C VAL A 70 -15.84 -15.51 -2.54
N GLY A 71 -15.91 -14.34 -3.17
CA GLY A 71 -17.05 -13.41 -3.09
C GLY A 71 -17.14 -12.65 -1.77
N VAL A 72 -16.05 -12.59 -1.01
CA VAL A 72 -15.94 -11.91 0.29
C VAL A 72 -15.37 -10.49 0.06
N PRO A 73 -15.70 -9.50 0.90
CA PRO A 73 -15.13 -8.16 0.77
C PRO A 73 -13.60 -8.15 0.75
N VAL A 74 -13.02 -7.42 -0.20
CA VAL A 74 -11.57 -7.33 -0.42
C VAL A 74 -10.82 -6.90 0.84
N ALA A 75 -11.38 -5.96 1.60
CA ALA A 75 -10.80 -5.48 2.85
C ALA A 75 -10.64 -6.58 3.91
N VAL A 76 -11.56 -7.54 3.95
CA VAL A 76 -11.51 -8.67 4.89
C VAL A 76 -10.42 -9.65 4.48
N GLY A 77 -10.32 -9.96 3.18
CA GLY A 77 -9.24 -10.82 2.65
C GLY A 77 -7.86 -10.24 2.87
N LEU A 78 -7.68 -8.95 2.53
CA LEU A 78 -6.45 -8.21 2.76
C LEU A 78 -6.07 -8.19 4.23
N GLY A 79 -7.03 -7.83 5.10
CA GLY A 79 -6.80 -7.77 6.55
C GLY A 79 -6.41 -9.12 7.13
N ALA A 80 -7.16 -10.18 6.82
CA ALA A 80 -6.90 -11.52 7.34
C ALA A 80 -5.53 -12.05 6.91
N PHE A 81 -5.17 -11.89 5.64
CA PHE A 81 -3.86 -12.34 5.12
C PHE A 81 -2.70 -11.50 5.65
N CYS A 82 -2.85 -10.17 5.74
CA CYS A 82 -1.82 -9.29 6.31
C CYS A 82 -1.59 -9.60 7.79
N ILE A 83 -2.66 -9.76 8.58
CA ILE A 83 -2.55 -10.08 10.01
C ILE A 83 -1.95 -11.49 10.18
N GLY A 84 -2.40 -12.48 9.41
CA GLY A 84 -1.86 -13.83 9.44
C GLY A 84 -0.37 -13.86 9.09
N GLY A 85 0.02 -13.19 8.00
CA GLY A 85 1.42 -13.04 7.59
C GLY A 85 2.26 -12.33 8.65
N ALA A 86 1.73 -11.27 9.27
CA ALA A 86 2.46 -10.49 10.26
C ALA A 86 2.67 -11.29 11.55
N LEU A 87 1.70 -12.11 11.95
CA LEU A 87 1.83 -13.01 13.10
C LEU A 87 2.87 -14.11 12.84
N VAL A 88 2.87 -14.71 11.65
CA VAL A 88 3.86 -15.73 11.28
C VAL A 88 5.26 -15.13 11.25
N ILE A 89 5.43 -13.97 10.60
CA ILE A 89 6.71 -13.26 10.55
C ILE A 89 7.14 -12.79 11.93
N GLY A 90 6.23 -12.28 12.77
CA GLY A 90 6.55 -11.84 14.13
C GLY A 90 6.92 -13.01 15.05
N ALA A 91 6.27 -14.16 14.91
CA ALA A 91 6.56 -15.37 15.68
C ALA A 91 7.93 -15.97 15.29
N LEU A 92 8.27 -16.00 13.99
CA LEU A 92 9.57 -16.50 13.50
C LEU A 92 10.69 -15.44 13.63
N GLY A 93 10.36 -14.16 13.51
CA GLY A 93 11.28 -13.03 13.50
C GLY A 93 12.05 -12.83 14.80
N ARG A 94 11.47 -13.25 15.94
CA ARG A 94 12.19 -13.32 17.23
C ARG A 94 13.45 -14.20 17.20
N ARG A 95 13.59 -15.11 16.22
CA ARG A 95 14.80 -15.92 15.98
C ARG A 95 15.67 -15.40 14.83
N ALA A 96 15.20 -14.45 14.03
CA ALA A 96 15.82 -14.02 12.77
C ALA A 96 16.29 -12.55 12.77
N ALA A 97 16.00 -11.77 13.82
CA ALA A 97 16.37 -10.35 13.93
C ALA A 97 17.88 -10.09 13.76
N ASP A 98 18.74 -11.04 14.12
CA ASP A 98 20.20 -10.93 13.88
C ASP A 98 20.60 -11.06 12.40
N ARG A 99 19.73 -11.58 11.52
CA ARG A 99 20.07 -11.86 10.12
C ARG A 99 19.64 -10.77 9.14
N GLU A 100 18.63 -9.96 9.46
CA GLU A 100 18.15 -8.91 8.53
C GLU A 100 19.20 -7.80 8.28
N VAL A 101 20.16 -7.59 9.18
CA VAL A 101 21.27 -6.62 9.00
C VAL A 101 22.37 -7.14 8.07
N ALA A 102 22.58 -8.46 7.99
CA ALA A 102 23.72 -9.06 7.28
C ALA A 102 23.51 -9.28 5.77
N THR A 103 22.28 -9.12 5.28
CA THR A 103 21.91 -9.33 3.87
C THR A 103 21.34 -8.06 3.20
N GLY A 104 21.52 -6.89 3.81
CA GLY A 104 21.31 -5.59 3.17
C GLY A 104 22.52 -5.12 2.39
#